data_AF-A0A8S4QCM3-F1
#
_entry.id   AF-A0A8S4QCM3-F1
#
_cell.length_a   1.000
_cell.length_b   1.000
_cell.length_c   1.000
_cell.angle_alpha   90.00
_cell.angle_beta   90.00
_cell.angle_gamma   90.00
#
_symmetry.space_group_name_H-M   'P 1'
#
loop_
_entity.id
_entity.type
_entity.pdbx_description
1 polymer ?
#
loop_
_entity_poly.entity_id
_entity_poly.type
_entity_poly.pdbx_seq_one_letter_code
_entity_poly.pdbx_strand_id
1 'polypeptide(L)' 'MYSLLSLQAVEEVHRNAFYLGTKVGRYEKDIYKMFDYSAERSIACVDSSLQRLGVKYVDLIQ' A
#
# COMPACT_ATOMS: atom_id res chain seq x y z
N MET A 1 -0.51 14.38 -15.34
CA MET A 1 -0.52 12.94 -15.70
C MET A 1 0.36 12.21 -14.70
N TYR A 2 -0.17 11.91 -13.50
CA TYR A 2 0.57 11.09 -12.55
C TYR A 2 0.51 9.65 -13.09
N SER A 3 1.63 9.17 -13.61
CA SER A 3 1.79 7.78 -14.02
C SER A 3 1.51 6.90 -12.81
N LEU A 4 0.34 6.27 -12.77
CA LEU A 4 0.14 5.08 -11.97
C LEU A 4 0.98 4.01 -12.66
N LEU A 5 2.25 3.90 -12.25
CA LEU A 5 3.07 2.73 -12.55
C LEU A 5 2.24 1.52 -12.13
N SER A 6 1.77 0.75 -13.11
CA SER A 6 1.11 -0.52 -12.83
C SER A 6 2.07 -1.36 -12.01
N LEU A 7 1.53 -2.25 -11.17
CA LEU A 7 2.30 -3.18 -10.33
C LEU A 7 3.45 -3.87 -11.09
N GLN A 8 3.22 -4.19 -12.37
CA GLN A 8 4.20 -4.80 -13.27
C GLN A 8 5.41 -3.91 -13.56
N ALA A 9 5.24 -2.59 -13.59
CA ALA A 9 6.34 -1.66 -13.88
C ALA A 9 7.30 -1.49 -12.68
N VAL A 10 6.88 -1.88 -11.48
CA VAL A 10 7.71 -1.83 -10.26
C VAL A 10 8.75 -2.96 -10.25
N GLU A 11 8.43 -4.12 -10.86
CA GLU A 11 9.33 -5.27 -10.91
C GLU A 11 10.55 -5.06 -11.83
N GLU A 12 10.35 -4.33 -12.93
CA GLU A 12 11.39 -4.06 -13.95
C GLU A 12 12.36 -2.94 -13.54
N VAL A 13 11.97 -2.11 -12.56
CA VAL A 13 12.75 -0.95 -12.11
C VAL A 13 13.47 -1.29 -10.81
N HIS A 14 14.76 -0.97 -10.73
CA HIS A 14 15.54 -1.19 -9.51
C HIS A 14 14.89 -0.51 -8.29
N ARG A 15 14.65 -1.26 -7.20
CA ARG A 15 13.87 -0.81 -6.03
C ARG A 15 14.32 0.52 -5.41
N ASN A 16 15.61 0.86 -5.55
CA ASN A 16 16.20 2.08 -5.00
C ASN A 16 16.06 3.31 -5.93
N ALA A 17 15.42 3.17 -7.09
CA ALA A 17 15.25 4.28 -8.05
C ALA A 17 14.03 5.16 -7.76
N PHE A 18 13.16 4.76 -6.82
CA PHE A 18 11.94 5.48 -6.46
C PHE A 18 11.55 5.24 -5.01
N TYR A 19 10.75 6.15 -4.45
CA TYR A 19 10.05 5.95 -3.19
C TYR A 19 8.68 5.33 -3.46
N LEU A 20 8.33 4.30 -2.70
CA LEU A 20 7.05 3.60 -2.78
C LEU A 20 6.24 3.86 -1.52
N GLY A 21 5.04 4.42 -1.68
CA GLY A 21 4.10 4.64 -0.59
C GLY A 21 2.81 3.85 -0.75
N THR A 22 2.25 3.37 0.36
CA THR A 22 0.89 2.80 0.41
C THR A 22 0.09 3.45 1.54
N LYS A 23 -1.21 3.13 1.62
CA LYS A 23 -2.12 3.68 2.64
C LYS A 23 -2.89 2.58 3.33
N VAL A 24 -3.19 2.80 4.60
CA VAL A 24 -4.07 1.95 5.40
C VAL A 24 -5.27 2.77 5.91
N GLY A 25 -6.21 2.09 6.55
CA GLY A 25 -7.24 2.75 7.34
C GLY A 25 -8.62 2.83 6.70
N ARG A 26 -8.79 2.66 5.37
CA ARG A 26 -10.12 2.64 4.73
C ARG A 26 -10.45 1.28 4.10
N TYR A 27 -11.55 0.63 4.53
CA TYR A 27 -11.87 -0.76 4.13
C TYR A 27 -13.28 -0.97 3.58
N GLU A 28 -14.26 -0.19 4.04
CA GLU A 28 -15.66 -0.33 3.60
C GLU A 28 -16.16 0.90 2.86
N LYS A 29 -17.32 0.76 2.21
CA LYS A 29 -18.02 1.86 1.54
C LYS A 29 -18.94 2.63 2.48
N ASP A 30 -19.52 1.95 3.48
CA ASP A 30 -20.41 2.55 4.48
C ASP A 30 -19.64 3.58 5.31
N ILE A 31 -20.16 4.81 5.39
CA ILE A 31 -19.51 5.93 6.07
C ILE A 31 -19.27 5.67 7.55
N TYR A 32 -20.11 4.85 8.18
CA TYR A 32 -19.98 4.52 9.60
C TYR A 32 -18.98 3.41 9.87
N LYS A 33 -18.55 2.67 8.83
CA LYS A 33 -17.66 1.51 8.93
C LYS A 33 -16.41 1.62 8.06
N MET A 34 -16.27 2.69 7.29
CA MET A 34 -15.22 2.76 6.29
C MET A 34 -13.83 2.84 6.89
N PHE A 35 -13.68 3.31 8.14
CA PHE A 35 -12.38 3.51 8.77
C PHE A 35 -12.10 2.54 9.93
N ASP A 36 -10.90 1.96 9.94
CA ASP A 36 -10.37 1.18 11.05
C ASP A 36 -8.86 1.45 11.21
N TYR A 37 -8.52 2.23 12.23
CA TYR A 37 -7.14 2.60 12.55
C TYR A 37 -6.56 1.75 13.70
N SER A 38 -7.18 0.61 14.02
CA SER A 38 -6.61 -0.31 15.00
C SER A 38 -5.24 -0.81 14.54
N ALA A 39 -4.37 -1.09 15.50
CA ALA A 39 -3.02 -1.57 15.23
C ALA A 39 -3.06 -2.90 14.45
N GLU A 40 -3.92 -3.82 14.85
CA GLU A 40 -4.10 -5.13 14.20
C GLU A 40 -4.49 -4.97 12.73
N ARG A 41 -5.49 -4.13 12.44
CA ARG A 41 -5.93 -3.90 11.07
C ARG A 41 -4.86 -3.20 10.23
N SER A 42 -4.16 -2.24 10.82
CA SER A 42 -3.09 -1.52 10.14
C SER A 42 -1.95 -2.45 9.73
N ILE A 43 -1.48 -3.32 10.63
CA ILE A 43 -0.43 -4.32 10.36
C ILE A 43 -0.89 -5.28 9.26
N ALA A 44 -2.09 -5.86 9.39
CA ALA A 44 -2.62 -6.78 8.38
C ALA A 44 -2.78 -6.13 6.99
N CYS A 45 -3.13 -4.85 6.95
CA CYS A 45 -3.24 -4.10 5.69
C CYS A 45 -1.88 -3.84 5.04
N VAL A 46 -0.84 -3.56 5.84
CA VAL A 46 0.55 -3.44 5.35
C VAL A 46 0.99 -4.77 4.74
N ASP A 47 0.84 -5.88 5.46
CA ASP A 47 1.25 -7.21 4.99
C ASP A 47 0.56 -7.57 3.66
N SER A 48 -0.76 -7.36 3.57
CA SER A 48 -1.51 -7.58 2.34
C SER A 48 -1.07 -6.67 1.19
N SER A 49 -0.69 -5.43 1.49
CA SER A 49 -0.19 -4.50 0.47
C SER A 49 1.17 -4.93 -0.05
N LEU A 50 2.10 -5.32 0.84
CA LEU A 50 3.42 -5.83 0.46
C LEU A 50 3.29 -7.07 -0.44
N GLN A 51 2.40 -8.01 -0.08
CA GLN A 51 2.14 -9.20 -0.88
C GLN A 51 1.61 -8.86 -2.27
N ARG A 52 0.62 -7.96 -2.38
CA ARG A 52 0.05 -7.54 -3.67
C ARG A 52 1.05 -6.76 -4.52
N LEU A 53 1.91 -5.98 -3.88
CA LEU A 53 2.96 -5.19 -4.53
C LEU A 53 4.19 -6.02 -4.91
N GLY A 54 4.33 -7.25 -4.40
CA GLY A 54 5.51 -8.08 -4.64
C GLY A 54 6.79 -7.53 -4.00
N VAL A 55 6.69 -6.67 -2.98
CA VAL A 55 7.84 -6.00 -2.35
C VAL A 55 7.99 -6.38 -0.88
N LYS A 56 9.21 -6.26 -0.35
CA LYS A 56 9.51 -6.54 1.06
C LYS A 56 9.23 -5.37 2.00
N TYR A 57 9.20 -4.15 1.47
CA TYR A 57 8.99 -2.94 2.24
C TYR A 57 8.47 -1.79 1.35
N VAL A 58 7.81 -0.83 1.99
CA VAL A 58 7.46 0.49 1.45
C VAL A 58 8.24 1.57 2.21
N ASP A 59 8.49 2.69 1.56
CA ASP A 59 9.21 3.82 2.15
C ASP A 59 8.29 4.72 3.00
N LEU A 60 6.99 4.70 2.69
CA LEU A 60 5.99 5.52 3.37
C LEU A 60 4.67 4.76 3.56
N ILE A 61 4.10 4.87 4.75
CA ILE A 61 2.73 4.46 5.05
C ILE A 61 1.97 5.70 5.52
N GLN A 62 0.77 5.89 5.00
CA GLN A 62 -0.21 6.88 5.45
C GLN A 62 -1.44 6.19 6.03
#